data_AF-D8RTG2-F1
#
_entry.id   AF-D8RTG2-F1
#
_cell.length_a   1.000
_cell.length_b   1.000
_cell.length_c   1.000
_cell.angle_alpha   90.00
_cell.angle_beta   90.00
_cell.angle_gamma   90.00
#
_symmetry.space_group_name_H-M   'P 1'
#
loop_
_entity.id
_entity.type
_entity.pdbx_description
1 polymer ?
#
loop_
_entity_poly.entity_id
_entity_poly.type
_entity_poly.pdbx_seq_one_letter_code
_entity_poly.pdbx_strand_id
1 'polypeptide(L)' 'MQAPGDPKSDQSVVECAICLTELEEAIVRVLPSCNHVFHRSCIDLWLSCNTTCPICRRDLVANHRS' A
#
# COMPACT_ATOMS: atom_id res chain seq x y z
N MET A 1 -8.69 36.46 -13.19
CA MET A 1 -7.78 35.87 -12.18
C MET A 1 -7.81 34.36 -12.41
N GLN A 2 -6.93 33.84 -13.28
CA GLN A 2 -6.88 32.41 -13.57
C GLN A 2 -5.71 31.84 -12.77
N ALA A 3 -6.01 30.93 -11.85
CA ALA A 3 -5.00 30.17 -11.13
C ALA A 3 -4.08 29.44 -12.14
N PRO A 4 -2.75 29.47 -11.97
CA PRO A 4 -1.87 28.63 -12.77
C PRO A 4 -2.21 27.17 -12.44
N GLY A 5 -2.72 26.46 -13.44
CA GLY A 5 -3.03 25.04 -13.34
C GLY A 5 -1.80 24.26 -12.94
N ASP A 6 -1.91 23.54 -11.82
CA ASP A 6 -0.93 22.58 -11.39
C ASP A 6 -0.70 21.58 -12.54
N PRO A 7 0.54 21.35 -12.99
CA PRO A 7 0.83 20.23 -13.86
C PRO A 7 0.66 18.98 -13.02
N LYS A 8 -0.57 18.45 -12.96
CA LYS A 8 -0.85 17.10 -12.48
C LYS A 8 -0.24 16.14 -13.49
N SER A 9 1.08 16.04 -13.46
CA SER A 9 1.85 15.03 -14.17
C SER A 9 1.38 13.70 -13.61
N ASP A 10 0.58 13.02 -14.43
CA ASP A 10 0.11 11.65 -14.27
C ASP A 10 1.32 10.70 -14.31
N GLN A 11 2.24 10.86 -13.36
CA GLN A 11 3.23 9.86 -13.04
C GLN A 11 2.53 9.02 -11.99
N SER A 12 2.00 7.85 -12.37
CA SER A 12 1.45 6.88 -11.44
C SER A 12 2.57 6.26 -10.61
N VAL A 13 3.22 7.07 -9.78
CA VAL A 13 4.16 6.60 -8.77
C VAL A 13 3.33 5.83 -7.75
N VAL A 14 3.66 4.55 -7.57
CA VAL A 14 2.97 3.75 -6.57
C VAL A 14 3.54 4.17 -5.22
N GLU A 15 2.70 4.71 -4.35
CA GLU A 15 3.10 5.17 -3.01
C GLU A 15 2.56 4.23 -1.94
N CYS A 16 3.31 4.07 -0.85
CA CYS A 16 2.88 3.25 0.27
C CYS A 16 1.79 3.99 1.05
N ALA A 17 0.58 3.44 1.14
CA ALA A 17 -0.46 4.09 1.95
C ALA A 17 -0.25 4.02 3.48
N ILE A 18 0.83 3.39 3.95
CA ILE A 18 1.19 3.35 5.38
C ILE A 18 2.10 4.54 5.75
N CYS A 19 3.13 4.82 4.95
CA CYS A 19 4.08 5.91 5.19
C CYS A 19 3.95 7.08 4.19
N LEU A 20 3.03 7.00 3.23
CA LEU A 20 2.77 8.00 2.19
C LEU A 20 4.05 8.40 1.43
N THR A 21 4.91 7.41 1.16
CA THR A 21 6.20 7.59 0.50
C THR A 21 6.27 6.72 -0.75
N GLU A 22 7.04 7.15 -1.74
CA GLU A 22 7.30 6.43 -2.97
C GLU A 22 7.79 4.99 -2.72
N LEU A 23 7.23 4.04 -3.47
CA LEU A 23 7.61 2.64 -3.37
C LEU A 23 8.82 2.36 -4.26
N GLU A 24 9.90 1.87 -3.67
CA GLU A 24 11.01 1.27 -4.41
C GLU A 24 10.67 -0.18 -4.79
N GLU A 25 10.70 -0.50 -6.08
CA GLU A 25 10.36 -1.82 -6.65
C GLU A 25 11.08 -3.00 -5.96
N ALA A 26 12.24 -2.76 -5.36
CA ALA A 26 13.04 -3.79 -4.70
C ALA A 26 12.56 -4.20 -3.29
N ILE A 27 11.84 -3.33 -2.57
CA ILE A 27 11.48 -3.54 -1.14
C ILE A 27 9.97 -3.52 -0.90
N VAL A 28 9.17 -3.69 -1.94
CA VAL A 28 7.73 -3.78 -1.82
C VAL A 28 7.21 -5.19 -1.61
N ARG A 29 6.03 -5.28 -1.01
CA ARG A 29 5.26 -6.49 -0.86
C ARG A 29 3.87 -6.27 -1.43
N VAL A 30 3.47 -7.16 -2.33
CA VAL A 30 2.13 -7.19 -2.91
C VAL A 30 1.27 -8.17 -2.11
N LEU A 31 0.06 -7.75 -1.78
CA LEU A 31 -0.91 -8.61 -1.11
C LEU A 31 -1.65 -9.48 -2.14
N PRO A 32 -1.59 -10.82 -2.06
CA PRO A 32 -2.24 -11.69 -3.05
C PRO A 32 -3.77 -11.62 -3.00
N SER A 33 -4.37 -11.21 -1.88
CA SER A 33 -5.83 -11.15 -1.72
C SER A 33 -6.49 -9.94 -2.39
N CYS A 34 -5.73 -8.87 -2.66
CA CYS A 34 -6.28 -7.60 -3.16
C CYS A 34 -5.32 -6.82 -4.07
N ASN A 35 -4.14 -7.37 -4.37
CA ASN A 35 -3.10 -6.79 -5.24
C ASN A 35 -2.59 -5.40 -4.84
N HIS A 36 -2.77 -5.00 -3.58
CA HIS A 36 -2.23 -3.73 -3.07
C HIS A 36 -0.74 -3.88 -2.71
N VAL A 37 0.03 -2.83 -3.02
CA VAL A 37 1.48 -2.79 -2.87
C VAL A 37 1.85 -1.87 -1.70
N PHE A 38 2.73 -2.34 -0.82
CA PHE A 38 3.24 -1.57 0.32
C PHE A 38 4.73 -1.86 0.50
N HIS A 39 5.47 -1.01 1.23
CA HIS A 39 6.82 -1.42 1.65
C HIS A 39 6.73 -2.65 2.54
N ARG A 40 7.66 -3.60 2.33
CA ARG A 40 7.76 -4.83 3.10
C ARG A 40 7.78 -4.53 4.60
N SER A 41 8.60 -3.58 5.06
CA SER A 41 8.69 -3.20 6.47
C SER A 41 7.39 -2.61 7.01
N CYS A 42 6.72 -1.75 6.23
CA CYS A 42 5.48 -1.11 6.65
C CYS A 42 4.34 -2.12 6.79
N ILE A 43 4.17 -3.01 5.80
CA ILE A 43 3.12 -4.03 5.87
C ILE A 43 3.42 -5.11 6.91
N ASP A 44 4.69 -5.45 7.15
CA ASP A 44 5.09 -6.42 8.18
C ASP A 44 4.78 -5.89 9.60
N LEU A 45 5.07 -4.61 9.84
CA LEU A 45 4.72 -3.93 11.10
C LEU A 45 3.20 -3.83 11.27
N TRP A 46 2.47 -3.49 10.20
CA TRP A 46 1.01 -3.48 10.23
C TRP A 46 0.44 -4.86 10.54
N LEU A 47 0.93 -5.90 9.85
CA LEU A 47 0.54 -7.31 10.03
C LEU A 47 0.85 -7.87 11.41
N SER A 48 1.81 -7.28 12.13
CA SER A 48 2.08 -7.61 13.52
C SER A 48 0.93 -7.25 14.47
N CYS A 49 0.10 -6.27 14.10
CA CYS A 49 -1.06 -5.83 14.89
C CYS A 49 -2.41 -6.13 14.21
N ASN A 50 -2.45 -6.13 12.88
CA ASN A 50 -3.66 -6.19 12.08
C ASN A 50 -3.46 -7.07 10.85
N THR A 51 -4.28 -8.08 10.67
CA THR A 51 -4.17 -9.00 9.55
C THR A 51 -5.00 -8.61 8.34
N THR A 52 -5.33 -7.32 8.21
CA THR A 52 -6.20 -6.78 7.15
C THR A 52 -5.45 -5.78 6.29
N CYS A 53 -5.87 -5.63 5.03
CA CYS A 53 -5.30 -4.65 4.13
C CYS A 53 -5.68 -3.22 4.58
N PRO A 54 -4.72 -2.28 4.70
CA PRO A 54 -5.03 -0.91 5.12
C PRO A 54 -5.80 -0.09 4.06
N ILE A 55 -5.79 -0.52 2.79
CA ILE A 55 -6.54 0.15 1.71
C ILE A 55 -8.01 -0.33 1.69
N CYS A 56 -8.22 -1.64 1.54
CA CYS A 56 -9.54 -2.20 1.29
C CYS A 56 -10.12 -2.99 2.47
N ARG A 57 -9.39 -3.09 3.59
CA ARG A 57 -9.76 -3.86 4.78
C ARG A 57 -10.02 -5.34 4.52
N ARG A 58 -9.49 -5.88 3.41
CA ARG A 58 -9.55 -7.31 3.08
C ARG A 58 -8.63 -8.08 4.01
N ASP A 59 -9.15 -9.14 4.62
CA ASP A 59 -8.35 -10.00 5.49
C ASP A 59 -7.31 -10.80 4.69
N LEU A 60 -6.11 -10.89 5.24
CA LEU A 60 -4.94 -11.51 4.63
C LEU A 60 -4.58 -12.84 5.29
N VAL A 61 -5.18 -13.16 6.44
CA VAL A 61 -4.97 -14.41 7.19
C VAL A 61 -6.17 -15.34 7.09
N ALA A 62 -6.73 -15.49 5.89
CA ALA A 62 -7.63 -16.60 5.63
C ALA A 62 -6.80 -17.90 5.53
N ASN A 63 -6.43 -18.50 6.66
CA ASN A 63 -6.35 -19.96 6.91
C ASN A 63 -5.30 -20.35 7.96
N HIS A 64 -5.64 -20.30 9.26
CA HIS A 64 -5.18 -21.30 10.23
C HIS A 64 -6.26 -21.52 11.30
N ARG A 65 -7.33 -22.23 10.91
CA ARG A 65 -8.21 -22.92 11.86
C ARG A 65 -7.98 -24.42 11.69
N SER A 66 -6.99 -24.94 12.39
CA SER A 66 -6.92 -26.38 12.71
C SER A 66 -7.55 -26.58 14.08
#